data_AF-A0A485MUG1-F1
#
_entry.id   AF-A0A485MUG1-F1
#
_cell.length_a   1.000
_cell.length_b   1.000
_cell.length_c   1.000
_cell.angle_alpha   90.00
_cell.angle_beta   90.00
_cell.angle_gamma   90.00
#
_symmetry.space_group_name_H-M   'P 1'
#
loop_
_entity.id
_entity.type
_entity.pdbx_description
1 polymer ?
#
loop_
_entity_poly.entity_id
_entity_poly.type
_entity_poly.pdbx_seq_one_letter_code
_entity_poly.pdbx_strand_id
1 'polypeptide(L)'
;MALWVFLFRTKKKHPAVVYMANLALADLLSVIWFPLKIAYHIHGNNWIYGEALCKVLIGFFYGNMYCSILFMTCLSVQRYWVIVNPMVHPGKKANIAFGVSLGIWLLILLVTIPLYVVKQTVYIPALNITTCHDVLPKEVLVGDMFNYFLSLAIGVFLFPAFLTASAYVLMIRTLRSSAMDENSGKKRQRAIKLIVTVLAMYLVCFTPSNLLLVVHYFLIKTWSQSHVYALYIVALCLSTLNSCIDPFVYYFVSQDFRDHAKNALLCRSVRTVKRMQVSLTSKKFSRKSSSYSSSSTSVKTSY
;
A
#
# COMPACT_ATOMS: atom_id res chain seq x y z
N MET A 1 10.74 -5.64 -6.58
CA MET A 1 11.73 -4.59 -6.22
C MET A 1 11.50 -3.95 -4.85
N ALA A 2 10.35 -3.30 -4.58
CA ALA A 2 10.13 -2.56 -3.32
C ALA A 2 10.35 -3.40 -2.05
N LEU A 3 9.72 -4.58 -1.97
CA LEU A 3 9.85 -5.52 -0.85
C LEU A 3 11.31 -5.92 -0.57
N TRP A 4 12.14 -6.14 -1.60
CA TRP A 4 13.58 -6.41 -1.44
C TRP A 4 14.35 -5.21 -0.86
N VAL A 5 14.00 -3.98 -1.26
CA VAL A 5 14.61 -2.77 -0.66
C VAL A 5 14.25 -2.66 0.82
N PHE A 6 12.97 -2.86 1.17
CA PHE A 6 12.53 -2.72 2.56
C PHE A 6 13.07 -3.81 3.49
N LEU A 7 13.17 -5.07 3.03
CA LEU A 7 13.70 -6.18 3.83
C LEU A 7 15.24 -6.18 3.92
N PHE A 8 15.94 -5.96 2.80
CA PHE A 8 17.40 -6.21 2.72
C PHE A 8 18.27 -4.94 2.60
N ARG A 9 17.69 -3.77 2.29
CA ARG A 9 18.45 -2.51 2.13
C ARG A 9 18.11 -1.46 3.18
N THR A 10 16.87 -1.37 3.65
CA THR A 10 16.46 -0.41 4.68
C THR A 10 16.88 -0.88 6.07
N LYS A 11 18.10 -0.52 6.49
CA LYS A 11 18.63 -0.80 7.85
C LYS A 11 17.88 -0.04 8.98
N LYS A 12 16.93 0.84 8.66
CA LYS A 12 16.20 1.69 9.60
C LYS A 12 14.91 0.98 10.06
N LYS A 13 14.86 0.50 11.30
CA LYS A 13 13.62 0.04 11.93
C LYS A 13 12.68 1.23 12.19
N HIS A 14 11.75 1.46 11.26
CA HIS A 14 10.80 2.58 11.30
C HIS A 14 9.39 2.12 10.89
N PRO A 15 8.32 2.49 11.62
CA PRO A 15 6.93 2.04 11.38
C PRO A 15 6.48 2.07 9.92
N ALA A 16 6.69 3.20 9.24
CA ALA A 16 6.30 3.35 7.83
C ALA A 16 6.96 2.30 6.90
N VAL A 17 8.18 1.84 7.19
CA VAL A 17 8.86 0.80 6.39
C VAL A 17 8.15 -0.54 6.55
N VAL A 18 7.66 -0.85 7.76
CA VAL A 18 6.87 -2.07 8.04
C VAL A 18 5.56 -2.03 7.26
N TYR A 19 4.82 -0.92 7.30
CA TYR A 19 3.56 -0.80 6.53
C TYR A 19 3.79 -0.85 5.01
N MET A 20 4.81 -0.15 4.48
CA MET A 20 5.15 -0.23 3.05
C MET A 20 5.65 -1.62 2.61
N ALA A 21 6.30 -2.38 3.49
CA ALA A 21 6.72 -3.75 3.20
C ALA A 21 5.54 -4.73 3.16
N ASN A 22 4.55 -4.57 4.04
CA ASN A 22 3.34 -5.40 4.04
C ASN A 22 2.41 -5.06 2.87
N LEU A 23 2.30 -3.78 2.50
CA LEU A 23 1.60 -3.34 1.30
C LEU A 23 2.23 -3.99 0.04
N ALA A 24 3.55 -3.88 -0.12
CA ALA A 24 4.28 -4.52 -1.21
C ALA A 24 4.24 -6.07 -1.20
N LEU A 25 3.89 -6.68 -0.06
CA LEU A 25 3.67 -8.12 0.06
C LEU A 25 2.24 -8.49 -0.39
N ALA A 26 1.23 -7.72 0.01
CA ALA A 26 -0.15 -7.89 -0.45
C ALA A 26 -0.27 -7.71 -1.98
N ASP A 27 0.40 -6.68 -2.53
CA ASP A 27 0.54 -6.45 -3.97
C ASP A 27 1.04 -7.72 -4.69
N LEU A 28 2.17 -8.26 -4.22
CA LEU A 28 2.83 -9.40 -4.81
C LEU A 28 1.96 -10.67 -4.73
N LEU A 29 1.34 -10.90 -3.57
CA LEU A 29 0.47 -12.07 -3.33
C LEU A 29 -0.78 -12.07 -4.22
N SER A 30 -1.26 -10.90 -4.67
CA SER A 30 -2.37 -10.79 -5.62
C SER A 30 -1.90 -10.91 -7.08
N VAL A 31 -0.86 -10.15 -7.45
CA VAL A 31 -0.36 -10.08 -8.84
C VAL A 31 0.18 -11.42 -9.35
N ILE A 32 0.68 -12.31 -8.47
CA ILE A 32 1.11 -13.67 -8.86
C ILE A 32 -0.02 -14.48 -9.53
N TRP A 33 -1.28 -14.26 -9.18
CA TRP A 33 -2.43 -14.98 -9.75
C TRP A 33 -3.02 -14.34 -11.01
N PHE A 34 -2.55 -13.15 -11.40
CA PHE A 34 -3.07 -12.43 -12.56
C PHE A 34 -2.94 -13.19 -13.89
N PRO A 35 -1.89 -14.00 -14.16
CA PRO A 35 -1.85 -14.83 -15.37
C PRO A 35 -3.05 -15.76 -15.53
N LEU A 36 -3.54 -16.37 -14.43
CA LEU A 36 -4.75 -17.19 -14.44
C LEU A 36 -6.02 -16.34 -14.65
N LYS A 37 -6.09 -15.15 -14.04
CA LYS A 37 -7.21 -14.21 -14.25
C LYS A 37 -7.28 -13.72 -15.70
N ILE A 38 -6.14 -13.43 -16.32
CA ILE A 38 -6.03 -13.03 -17.72
C ILE A 38 -6.45 -14.18 -18.63
N ALA A 39 -5.95 -15.40 -18.39
CA ALA A 39 -6.35 -16.58 -19.14
C ALA A 39 -7.86 -16.88 -19.04
N TYR A 40 -8.47 -16.70 -17.86
CA TYR A 40 -9.92 -16.81 -17.66
C TYR A 40 -10.72 -15.87 -18.58
N HIS A 41 -10.38 -14.58 -18.60
CA HIS A 41 -11.08 -13.61 -19.44
C HIS A 41 -10.81 -13.81 -20.95
N ILE A 42 -9.59 -14.24 -21.34
CA ILE A 42 -9.26 -14.57 -22.74
C ILE A 42 -10.10 -15.76 -23.25
N HIS A 43 -10.33 -16.79 -22.44
CA HIS A 43 -11.18 -17.93 -22.80
C HIS A 43 -12.68 -17.67 -22.59
N GLY A 44 -13.13 -16.42 -22.70
CA GLY A 44 -14.56 -16.06 -22.64
C GLY A 44 -15.18 -16.19 -21.25
N ASN A 45 -14.42 -15.91 -20.19
CA ASN A 45 -14.82 -16.08 -18.78
C ASN A 45 -15.08 -17.56 -18.41
N ASN A 46 -14.25 -18.47 -18.93
CA ASN A 46 -14.32 -19.90 -18.62
C ASN A 46 -13.19 -20.33 -17.67
N TRP A 47 -13.54 -20.78 -16.47
CA TRP A 47 -12.63 -21.17 -15.40
C TRP A 47 -12.40 -22.68 -15.37
N ILE A 48 -11.25 -23.11 -15.90
CA ILE A 48 -10.88 -24.53 -16.02
C ILE A 48 -9.97 -25.04 -14.90
N TYR A 49 -9.53 -24.16 -13.98
CA TYR A 49 -8.53 -24.48 -12.95
C TYR A 49 -9.12 -25.01 -11.63
N GLY A 50 -10.44 -25.27 -11.59
CA GLY A 50 -11.14 -25.82 -10.44
C GLY A 50 -11.48 -24.83 -9.31
N GLU A 51 -12.44 -25.22 -8.48
CA GLU A 51 -13.05 -24.39 -7.42
C GLU A 51 -12.03 -23.83 -6.41
N ALA A 52 -11.05 -24.65 -6.00
CA ALA A 52 -10.05 -24.26 -5.00
C ALA A 52 -9.19 -23.08 -5.48
N LEU A 53 -8.71 -23.10 -6.73
CA LEU A 53 -7.92 -22.00 -7.28
C LEU A 53 -8.76 -20.75 -7.55
N CYS A 54 -10.06 -20.91 -7.89
CA CYS A 54 -11.00 -19.78 -7.98
C CYS A 54 -11.09 -19.05 -6.63
N LYS A 55 -11.36 -19.79 -5.54
CA LYS A 55 -11.41 -19.26 -4.17
C LYS A 55 -10.11 -18.57 -3.74
N VAL A 56 -8.95 -19.18 -4.05
CA VAL A 56 -7.62 -18.58 -3.79
C VAL A 56 -7.45 -17.24 -4.50
N LEU A 57 -7.78 -17.17 -5.79
CA LEU A 57 -7.66 -15.96 -6.60
C LEU A 57 -8.56 -14.83 -6.07
N ILE A 58 -9.81 -15.15 -5.73
CA ILE A 58 -10.79 -14.23 -5.13
C ILE A 58 -10.28 -13.72 -3.77
N GLY A 59 -9.85 -14.64 -2.91
CA GLY A 59 -9.37 -14.34 -1.56
C GLY A 59 -8.15 -13.42 -1.55
N PHE A 60 -7.17 -13.64 -2.43
CA PHE A 60 -6.01 -12.74 -2.58
C PHE A 60 -6.37 -11.41 -3.25
N PHE A 61 -7.33 -11.39 -4.18
CA PHE A 61 -7.80 -10.15 -4.81
C PHE A 61 -8.48 -9.21 -3.81
N TYR A 62 -9.49 -9.69 -3.07
CA TYR A 62 -10.15 -8.90 -2.02
C TYR A 62 -9.24 -8.65 -0.83
N GLY A 63 -8.43 -9.64 -0.45
CA GLY A 63 -7.41 -9.51 0.58
C GLY A 63 -6.45 -8.37 0.29
N ASN A 64 -5.94 -8.25 -0.95
CA ASN A 64 -5.11 -7.11 -1.36
C ASN A 64 -5.87 -5.78 -1.26
N MET A 65 -7.09 -5.69 -1.81
CA MET A 65 -7.86 -4.44 -1.78
C MET A 65 -8.03 -3.90 -0.35
N TYR A 66 -8.42 -4.75 0.60
CA TYR A 66 -8.63 -4.34 1.99
C TYR A 66 -7.32 -4.17 2.77
N CYS A 67 -6.30 -5.01 2.55
CA CYS A 67 -4.95 -4.77 3.09
C CYS A 67 -4.41 -3.41 2.63
N SER A 68 -4.54 -3.05 1.34
CA SER A 68 -4.09 -1.77 0.82
C SER A 68 -4.75 -0.60 1.53
N ILE A 69 -6.08 -0.62 1.69
CA ILE A 69 -6.83 0.43 2.39
C ILE A 69 -6.35 0.58 3.84
N LEU A 70 -6.21 -0.52 4.58
CA LEU A 70 -5.77 -0.50 5.98
C LEU A 70 -4.31 -0.05 6.13
N PHE A 71 -3.38 -0.58 5.32
CA PHE A 71 -1.97 -0.16 5.36
C PHE A 71 -1.78 1.29 4.90
N MET A 72 -2.55 1.77 3.93
CA MET A 72 -2.59 3.21 3.57
C MET A 72 -3.05 4.08 4.72
N THR A 73 -4.07 3.63 5.46
CA THR A 73 -4.61 4.37 6.61
C THR A 73 -3.58 4.42 7.74
N CYS A 74 -2.99 3.28 8.11
CA CYS A 74 -1.91 3.22 9.08
C CYS A 74 -0.70 4.07 8.68
N LEU A 75 -0.32 4.06 7.40
CA LEU A 75 0.75 4.89 6.86
C LEU A 75 0.40 6.38 6.96
N SER A 76 -0.81 6.79 6.59
CA SER A 76 -1.28 8.18 6.62
C SER A 76 -1.30 8.75 8.05
N VAL A 77 -1.88 8.01 9.00
CA VAL A 77 -1.90 8.38 10.42
C VAL A 77 -0.49 8.42 11.00
N GLN A 78 0.36 7.42 10.70
CA GLN A 78 1.75 7.40 11.13
C GLN A 78 2.58 8.57 10.57
N ARG A 79 2.30 9.00 9.34
CA ARG A 79 2.94 10.18 8.73
C ARG A 79 2.51 11.48 9.40
N TYR A 80 1.23 11.61 9.74
CA TYR A 80 0.71 12.75 10.49
C TYR A 80 1.33 12.81 11.90
N TRP A 81 1.32 11.69 12.63
CA TRP A 81 1.84 11.64 14.00
C TRP A 81 3.31 12.06 14.11
N VAL A 82 4.15 11.68 13.14
CA VAL A 82 5.58 12.03 13.11
C VAL A 82 5.83 13.51 12.87
N ILE A 83 4.88 14.22 12.24
CA ILE A 83 4.98 15.66 11.97
C ILE A 83 4.59 16.47 13.22
N VAL A 84 3.58 16.03 13.96
CA VAL A 84 3.15 16.69 15.21
C VAL A 84 4.06 16.32 16.38
N ASN A 85 4.36 15.03 16.54
CA ASN A 85 5.13 14.47 17.64
C ASN A 85 6.32 13.66 17.10
N PRO A 86 7.51 14.29 16.96
CA PRO A 86 8.72 13.62 16.49
C PRO A 86 9.04 12.36 17.31
N MET A 87 9.29 11.24 16.65
CA MET A 87 9.47 9.95 17.33
C MET A 87 10.84 9.84 18.02
N VAL A 88 10.83 9.93 19.35
CA VAL A 88 12.01 9.67 20.19
C VAL A 88 12.49 8.21 20.09
N HIS A 89 11.57 7.25 20.01
CA HIS A 89 11.86 5.80 20.04
C HIS A 89 11.35 5.05 18.79
N PRO A 90 11.95 5.26 17.59
CA PRO A 90 11.46 4.68 16.34
C PRO A 90 11.46 3.14 16.33
N GLY A 91 12.43 2.50 17.00
CA GLY A 91 12.49 1.04 17.11
C GLY A 91 11.32 0.42 17.89
N LYS A 92 10.96 0.99 19.06
CA LYS A 92 9.81 0.52 19.86
C LYS A 92 8.49 0.73 19.10
N LYS A 93 8.36 1.86 18.39
CA LYS A 93 7.20 2.09 17.49
C LYS A 93 7.18 1.13 16.30
N ALA A 94 8.33 0.71 15.76
CA ALA A 94 8.38 -0.29 14.69
C ALA A 94 7.88 -1.67 15.15
N ASN A 95 8.20 -2.10 16.38
CA ASN A 95 7.65 -3.34 16.95
C ASN A 95 6.11 -3.27 17.09
N ILE A 96 5.57 -2.12 17.49
CA ILE A 96 4.10 -1.90 17.49
C ILE A 96 3.55 -1.98 16.06
N ALA A 97 4.22 -1.40 15.06
CA ALA A 97 3.81 -1.49 13.66
C ALA A 97 3.82 -2.94 13.12
N PHE A 98 4.74 -3.80 13.57
CA PHE A 98 4.69 -5.24 13.28
C PHE A 98 3.46 -5.90 13.90
N GLY A 99 3.15 -5.63 15.18
CA GLY A 99 1.94 -6.14 15.83
C GLY A 99 0.65 -5.67 15.16
N VAL A 100 0.56 -4.39 14.78
CA VAL A 100 -0.56 -3.84 13.99
C VAL A 100 -0.66 -4.51 12.62
N SER A 101 0.47 -4.76 11.95
CA SER A 101 0.48 -5.44 10.64
C SER A 101 0.00 -6.89 10.75
N LEU A 102 0.41 -7.62 11.79
CA LEU A 102 -0.09 -8.97 12.08
C LEU A 102 -1.59 -8.95 12.38
N GLY A 103 -2.06 -7.97 13.17
CA GLY A 103 -3.49 -7.77 13.43
C GLY A 103 -4.29 -7.49 12.17
N ILE A 104 -3.77 -6.69 11.23
CA ILE A 104 -4.39 -6.45 9.91
C ILE A 104 -4.45 -7.76 9.11
N TRP A 105 -3.37 -8.54 9.03
CA TRP A 105 -3.38 -9.83 8.32
C TRP A 105 -4.41 -10.79 8.91
N LEU A 106 -4.47 -10.94 10.24
CA LEU A 106 -5.45 -11.79 10.91
C LEU A 106 -6.90 -11.30 10.69
N LEU A 107 -7.14 -9.99 10.75
CA LEU A 107 -8.45 -9.39 10.48
C LEU A 107 -8.89 -9.63 9.02
N ILE A 108 -7.99 -9.47 8.05
CA ILE A 108 -8.29 -9.70 6.64
C ILE A 108 -8.51 -11.18 6.35
N LEU A 109 -7.73 -12.08 6.95
CA LEU A 109 -7.99 -13.52 6.87
C LEU A 109 -9.37 -13.87 7.44
N LEU A 110 -9.71 -13.37 8.64
CA LEU A 110 -10.99 -13.59 9.29
C LEU A 110 -12.17 -13.07 8.44
N VAL A 111 -12.07 -11.83 7.94
CA VAL A 111 -13.17 -11.21 7.18
C VAL A 111 -13.30 -11.78 5.77
N THR A 112 -12.27 -12.41 5.22
CA THR A 112 -12.35 -13.09 3.91
C THR A 112 -12.76 -14.57 4.00
N ILE A 113 -12.92 -15.15 5.20
CA ILE A 113 -13.42 -16.54 5.38
C ILE A 113 -14.66 -16.84 4.53
N PRO A 114 -15.72 -15.99 4.47
CA PRO A 114 -16.90 -16.24 3.64
C PRO A 114 -16.55 -16.50 2.17
N LEU A 115 -15.57 -15.79 1.61
CA LEU A 115 -15.14 -15.94 0.22
C LEU A 115 -14.42 -17.29 -0.03
N TYR A 116 -13.76 -17.84 0.98
CA TYR A 116 -13.10 -19.15 0.91
C TYR A 116 -14.04 -20.33 1.20
N VAL A 117 -15.07 -20.17 2.04
CA VAL A 117 -16.00 -21.28 2.36
C VAL A 117 -17.14 -21.39 1.35
N VAL A 118 -17.74 -20.28 0.95
CA VAL A 118 -18.84 -20.24 -0.04
C VAL A 118 -18.34 -20.74 -1.41
N LYS A 119 -19.22 -21.39 -2.18
CA LYS A 119 -18.93 -21.84 -3.54
C LYS A 119 -18.85 -20.64 -4.49
N GLN A 120 -17.80 -20.56 -5.29
CA GLN A 120 -17.48 -19.42 -6.15
C GLN A 120 -17.58 -19.73 -7.65
N THR A 121 -17.59 -21.01 -8.05
CA THR A 121 -17.85 -21.38 -9.45
C THR A 121 -19.29 -21.76 -9.73
N VAL A 122 -19.76 -21.35 -10.91
CA VAL A 122 -21.08 -21.70 -11.47
C VAL A 122 -20.90 -22.12 -12.92
N TYR A 123 -21.38 -23.32 -13.26
CA TYR A 123 -21.50 -23.75 -14.64
C TYR A 123 -22.79 -23.20 -15.26
N ILE A 124 -22.70 -22.62 -16.45
CA ILE A 124 -23.81 -21.98 -17.16
C ILE A 124 -24.09 -22.79 -18.44
N PRO A 125 -25.09 -23.69 -18.46
CA PRO A 125 -25.33 -24.59 -19.59
C PRO A 125 -25.59 -23.87 -20.92
N ALA A 126 -26.28 -22.72 -20.88
CA ALA A 126 -26.60 -21.92 -22.06
C ALA A 126 -25.38 -21.29 -22.75
N LEU A 127 -24.25 -21.17 -22.04
CA LEU A 127 -23.01 -20.58 -22.55
C LEU A 127 -21.85 -21.59 -22.62
N ASN A 128 -22.03 -22.80 -22.06
CA ASN A 128 -21.00 -23.84 -21.94
C ASN A 128 -19.70 -23.35 -21.26
N ILE A 129 -19.83 -22.48 -20.24
CA ILE A 129 -18.70 -21.95 -19.46
C ILE A 129 -18.90 -22.17 -17.96
N THR A 130 -17.80 -22.24 -17.23
CA THR A 130 -17.78 -22.16 -15.76
C THR A 130 -17.27 -20.78 -15.35
N THR A 131 -18.13 -19.91 -14.82
CA THR A 131 -17.69 -18.61 -14.30
C THR A 131 -17.07 -18.76 -12.91
N CYS A 132 -16.14 -17.87 -12.55
CA CYS A 132 -15.55 -17.77 -11.22
C CYS A 132 -15.87 -16.38 -10.63
N HIS A 133 -16.54 -16.33 -9.47
CA HIS A 133 -17.07 -15.13 -8.79
C HIS A 133 -18.16 -14.34 -9.54
N ASP A 134 -18.07 -14.23 -10.86
CA ASP A 134 -18.89 -13.33 -11.69
C ASP A 134 -20.40 -13.62 -11.65
N VAL A 135 -20.78 -14.88 -11.36
CA VAL A 135 -22.17 -15.30 -11.16
C VAL A 135 -22.27 -16.03 -9.83
N LEU A 136 -23.20 -15.58 -8.99
CA LEU A 136 -23.43 -16.20 -7.68
C LEU A 136 -24.23 -17.51 -7.84
N PRO A 137 -23.83 -18.63 -7.19
CA PRO A 137 -24.62 -19.86 -7.22
C PRO A 137 -26.01 -19.65 -6.60
N LYS A 138 -27.03 -20.33 -7.15
CA LYS A 138 -28.42 -20.26 -6.64
C LYS A 138 -28.57 -20.65 -5.16
N GLU A 139 -27.63 -21.43 -4.63
CA GLU A 139 -27.60 -21.89 -3.24
C GLU A 139 -27.05 -20.85 -2.26
N VAL A 140 -26.45 -19.75 -2.74
CA VAL A 140 -25.94 -18.67 -1.88
C VAL A 140 -27.01 -17.59 -1.73
N LEU A 141 -27.34 -17.27 -0.47
CA LEU A 141 -28.26 -16.18 -0.17
C LEU A 141 -27.67 -14.84 -0.62
N VAL A 142 -28.24 -14.26 -1.68
CA VAL A 142 -27.85 -12.92 -2.18
C VAL A 142 -27.96 -11.86 -1.07
N GLY A 143 -28.91 -12.04 -0.14
CA GLY A 143 -29.07 -11.18 1.04
C GLY A 143 -27.84 -11.17 1.95
N ASP A 144 -27.21 -12.32 2.16
CA ASP A 144 -26.03 -12.45 3.04
C ASP A 144 -24.79 -11.85 2.36
N MET A 145 -24.61 -12.10 1.06
CA MET A 145 -23.54 -11.47 0.28
C MET A 145 -23.69 -9.94 0.24
N PHE A 146 -24.91 -9.42 0.05
CA PHE A 146 -25.19 -7.98 0.15
C PHE A 146 -24.83 -7.43 1.54
N ASN A 147 -25.29 -8.06 2.62
CA ASN A 147 -25.01 -7.61 3.99
C ASN A 147 -23.50 -7.67 4.32
N TYR A 148 -22.82 -8.73 3.88
CA TYR A 148 -21.38 -8.92 4.02
C TYR A 148 -20.58 -7.80 3.34
N PHE A 149 -20.87 -7.54 2.06
CA PHE A 149 -20.16 -6.53 1.29
C PHE A 149 -20.53 -5.10 1.69
N LEU A 150 -21.76 -4.85 2.14
CA LEU A 150 -22.15 -3.58 2.77
C LEU A 150 -21.35 -3.35 4.07
N SER A 151 -21.20 -4.38 4.90
CA SER A 151 -20.42 -4.31 6.14
C SER A 151 -18.93 -4.01 5.86
N LEU A 152 -18.36 -4.63 4.83
CA LEU A 152 -17.01 -4.33 4.36
C LEU A 152 -16.88 -2.89 3.81
N ALA A 153 -17.83 -2.45 2.99
CA ALA A 153 -17.84 -1.10 2.43
C ALA A 153 -17.88 -0.03 3.54
N ILE A 154 -18.65 -0.26 4.61
CA ILE A 154 -18.72 0.66 5.75
C ILE A 154 -17.48 0.55 6.64
N GLY A 155 -17.19 -0.64 7.17
CA GLY A 155 -16.18 -0.84 8.21
C GLY A 155 -14.74 -0.86 7.73
N VAL A 156 -14.48 -1.30 6.49
CA VAL A 156 -13.13 -1.51 5.95
C VAL A 156 -12.81 -0.57 4.78
N PHE A 157 -13.80 0.11 4.19
CA PHE A 157 -13.58 1.17 3.19
C PHE A 157 -13.91 2.58 3.73
N LEU A 158 -15.17 2.88 4.11
CA LEU A 158 -15.56 4.23 4.52
C LEU A 158 -14.89 4.70 5.82
N PHE A 159 -14.82 3.85 6.86
CA PHE A 159 -14.17 4.21 8.11
C PHE A 159 -12.66 4.48 7.95
N PRO A 160 -11.86 3.62 7.27
CA PRO A 160 -10.46 3.92 6.97
C PRO A 160 -10.26 5.10 6.00
N ALA A 161 -11.18 5.34 5.06
CA ALA A 161 -11.18 6.53 4.21
C ALA A 161 -11.32 7.82 5.04
N PHE A 162 -12.24 7.85 6.01
CA PHE A 162 -12.42 8.97 6.93
C PHE A 162 -11.18 9.22 7.80
N LEU A 163 -10.57 8.16 8.35
CA LEU A 163 -9.30 8.26 9.10
C LEU A 163 -8.15 8.76 8.22
N THR A 164 -8.08 8.33 6.96
CA THR A 164 -7.08 8.78 6.00
C THR A 164 -7.27 10.26 5.66
N ALA A 165 -8.49 10.68 5.34
CA ALA A 165 -8.83 12.06 4.98
C ALA A 165 -8.56 13.02 6.16
N SER A 166 -9.00 12.69 7.37
CA SER A 166 -8.76 13.49 8.57
C SER A 166 -7.26 13.61 8.89
N ALA A 167 -6.50 12.50 8.82
CA ALA A 167 -5.05 12.54 9.01
C ALA A 167 -4.35 13.47 8.00
N TYR A 168 -4.79 13.51 6.73
CA TYR A 168 -4.24 14.40 5.72
C TYR A 168 -4.67 15.87 5.88
N VAL A 169 -5.90 16.15 6.27
CA VAL A 169 -6.36 17.51 6.61
C VAL A 169 -5.52 18.08 7.76
N LEU A 170 -5.31 17.29 8.81
CA LEU A 170 -4.47 17.69 9.94
C LEU A 170 -2.99 17.85 9.52
N MET A 171 -2.46 16.94 8.71
CA MET A 171 -1.10 17.04 8.16
C MET A 171 -0.89 18.34 7.36
N ILE A 172 -1.84 18.73 6.51
CA ILE A 172 -1.78 20.00 5.76
C ILE A 172 -1.81 21.19 6.71
N ARG A 173 -2.70 21.20 7.72
CA ARG A 173 -2.81 22.28 8.71
C ARG A 173 -1.49 22.49 9.47
N THR A 174 -0.89 21.41 9.99
CA THR A 174 0.41 21.51 10.68
C THR A 174 1.52 22.01 9.75
N LEU A 175 1.61 21.47 8.52
CA LEU A 175 2.61 21.90 7.53
C LEU A 175 2.43 23.34 7.04
N ARG A 176 1.22 23.91 7.11
CA ARG A 176 0.95 25.33 6.81
C ARG A 176 1.35 26.24 7.96
N SER A 177 1.21 25.80 9.21
CA SER A 177 1.65 26.54 10.39
C SER A 177 3.18 26.68 10.45
N SER A 178 3.92 25.61 10.13
CA SER A 178 5.40 25.58 10.15
C SER A 178 6.08 26.21 8.92
N ALA A 179 5.47 27.20 8.26
CA ALA A 179 5.90 27.71 6.96
C ALA A 179 7.19 28.58 6.95
N MET A 180 7.81 28.83 8.12
CA MET A 180 8.98 29.71 8.29
C MET A 180 10.34 29.04 7.98
N ASP A 181 10.39 27.72 7.77
CA ASP A 181 11.65 26.99 7.55
C ASP A 181 11.88 26.71 6.04
N GLU A 182 13.03 27.08 5.49
CA GLU A 182 13.35 26.97 4.05
C GLU A 182 13.28 25.51 3.55
N ASN A 183 13.63 24.55 4.42
CA ASN A 183 13.56 23.12 4.11
C ASN A 183 12.13 22.56 4.19
N SER A 184 11.15 23.33 4.67
CA SER A 184 9.73 22.95 4.74
C SER A 184 9.10 22.80 3.35
N GLY A 185 9.44 23.66 2.39
CA GLY A 185 8.82 23.67 1.06
C GLY A 185 8.94 22.33 0.31
N LYS A 186 10.14 21.74 0.33
CA LYS A 186 10.40 20.41 -0.27
C LYS A 186 9.72 19.26 0.49
N LYS A 187 9.53 19.38 1.82
CA LYS A 187 8.77 18.41 2.63
C LYS A 187 7.27 18.51 2.35
N ARG A 188 6.72 19.74 2.33
CA ARG A 188 5.32 20.07 2.01
C ARG A 188 4.93 19.61 0.61
N GLN A 189 5.75 19.88 -0.41
CA GLN A 189 5.46 19.41 -1.78
C GLN A 189 5.40 17.87 -1.87
N ARG A 190 6.24 17.14 -1.11
CA ARG A 190 6.17 15.67 -1.04
C ARG A 190 4.92 15.18 -0.32
N ALA A 191 4.49 15.86 0.75
CA ALA A 191 3.24 15.56 1.43
C ALA A 191 2.03 15.78 0.52
N ILE A 192 1.98 16.90 -0.21
CA ILE A 192 0.92 17.18 -1.20
C ILE A 192 0.91 16.10 -2.31
N LYS A 193 2.08 15.72 -2.85
CA LYS A 193 2.14 14.65 -3.86
C LYS A 193 1.66 13.30 -3.32
N LEU A 194 2.04 12.93 -2.09
CA LEU A 194 1.52 11.75 -1.40
C LEU A 194 -0.02 11.79 -1.25
N ILE A 195 -0.57 12.93 -0.84
CA ILE A 195 -2.02 13.14 -0.68
C ILE A 195 -2.75 12.95 -2.01
N VAL A 196 -2.24 13.57 -3.09
CA VAL A 196 -2.81 13.42 -4.44
C VAL A 196 -2.74 11.96 -4.90
N THR A 197 -1.62 11.26 -4.67
CA THR A 197 -1.48 9.84 -5.02
C THR A 197 -2.49 8.96 -4.27
N VAL A 198 -2.65 9.15 -2.96
CA VAL A 198 -3.59 8.35 -2.16
C VAL A 198 -5.04 8.70 -2.47
N LEU A 199 -5.37 9.98 -2.67
CA LEU A 199 -6.70 10.40 -3.13
C LEU A 199 -7.05 9.78 -4.49
N ALA A 200 -6.09 9.73 -5.43
CA ALA A 200 -6.30 9.08 -6.73
C ALA A 200 -6.60 7.57 -6.60
N MET A 201 -5.90 6.85 -5.71
CA MET A 201 -6.23 5.43 -5.45
C MET A 201 -7.61 5.24 -4.82
N TYR A 202 -7.99 6.09 -3.85
CA TYR A 202 -9.35 6.06 -3.32
C TYR A 202 -10.39 6.35 -4.40
N LEU A 203 -10.18 7.35 -5.26
CA LEU A 203 -11.14 7.77 -6.29
C LEU A 203 -11.24 6.78 -7.45
N VAL A 204 -10.13 6.20 -7.91
CA VAL A 204 -10.08 5.35 -9.11
C VAL A 204 -10.17 3.86 -8.77
N CYS A 205 -9.49 3.40 -7.71
CA CYS A 205 -9.34 1.97 -7.42
C CYS A 205 -10.34 1.47 -6.36
N PHE A 206 -10.53 2.22 -5.26
CA PHE A 206 -11.32 1.73 -4.12
C PHE A 206 -12.79 2.15 -4.15
N THR A 207 -13.10 3.42 -4.45
CA THR A 207 -14.49 3.93 -4.44
C THR A 207 -15.36 3.24 -5.49
N PRO A 208 -14.97 3.14 -6.78
CA PRO A 208 -15.83 2.52 -7.80
C PRO A 208 -16.08 1.06 -7.46
N SER A 209 -15.04 0.34 -7.01
CA SER A 209 -15.11 -1.07 -6.63
C SER A 209 -16.08 -1.31 -5.49
N ASN A 210 -15.91 -0.64 -4.34
CA ASN A 210 -16.78 -0.88 -3.18
C ASN A 210 -18.22 -0.41 -3.45
N LEU A 211 -18.40 0.72 -4.14
CA LEU A 211 -19.72 1.24 -4.48
C LEU A 211 -20.46 0.31 -5.46
N LEU A 212 -19.87 -0.01 -6.61
CA LEU A 212 -20.51 -0.84 -7.63
C LEU A 212 -20.72 -2.27 -7.16
N LEU A 213 -19.88 -2.78 -6.27
CA LEU A 213 -20.07 -4.10 -5.68
C LEU A 213 -21.31 -4.12 -4.76
N VAL A 214 -21.47 -3.13 -3.87
CA VAL A 214 -22.70 -3.02 -3.04
C VAL A 214 -23.94 -2.82 -3.93
N VAL A 215 -23.87 -1.95 -4.94
CA VAL A 215 -24.98 -1.71 -5.89
C VAL A 215 -25.30 -2.97 -6.72
N HIS A 216 -24.29 -3.74 -7.13
CA HIS A 216 -24.47 -4.97 -7.90
C HIS A 216 -25.26 -6.01 -7.09
N TYR A 217 -24.83 -6.32 -5.87
CA TYR A 217 -25.55 -7.26 -5.00
C TYR A 217 -26.91 -6.73 -4.54
N PHE A 218 -27.08 -5.41 -4.36
CA PHE A 218 -28.38 -4.80 -4.11
C PHE A 218 -29.36 -5.02 -5.26
N LEU A 219 -28.93 -4.79 -6.50
CA LEU A 219 -29.77 -4.97 -7.68
C LEU A 219 -30.12 -6.45 -7.91
N ILE A 220 -29.19 -7.39 -7.71
CA ILE A 220 -29.51 -8.82 -7.76
C ILE A 220 -30.53 -9.18 -6.65
N LYS A 221 -30.38 -8.64 -5.44
CA LYS A 221 -31.30 -8.91 -4.32
C LYS A 221 -32.73 -8.42 -4.59
N THR A 222 -32.89 -7.25 -5.21
CA THR A 222 -34.20 -6.63 -5.43
C THR A 222 -34.86 -7.04 -6.75
N TRP A 223 -34.07 -7.21 -7.82
CA TRP A 223 -34.58 -7.36 -9.19
C TRP A 223 -34.11 -8.63 -9.91
N SER A 224 -33.31 -9.49 -9.26
CA SER A 224 -32.72 -10.72 -9.85
C SER A 224 -31.89 -10.50 -11.13
N GLN A 225 -31.53 -9.25 -11.42
CA GLN A 225 -30.82 -8.77 -12.61
C GLN A 225 -29.92 -7.60 -12.21
N SER A 226 -28.83 -7.37 -12.93
CA SER A 226 -27.91 -6.26 -12.65
C SER A 226 -27.40 -5.58 -13.90
N HIS A 227 -28.06 -4.49 -14.30
CA HIS A 227 -27.67 -3.68 -15.47
C HIS A 227 -26.30 -3.00 -15.31
N VAL A 228 -25.73 -2.97 -14.09
CA VAL A 228 -24.41 -2.38 -13.80
C VAL A 228 -23.25 -3.37 -13.89
N TYR A 229 -23.48 -4.62 -14.29
CA TYR A 229 -22.44 -5.67 -14.32
C TYR A 229 -21.18 -5.25 -15.10
N ALA A 230 -21.33 -4.63 -16.28
CA ALA A 230 -20.19 -4.13 -17.06
C ALA A 230 -19.37 -3.06 -16.29
N LEU A 231 -20.04 -2.13 -15.60
CA LEU A 231 -19.37 -1.12 -14.76
C LEU A 231 -18.67 -1.76 -13.56
N TYR A 232 -19.29 -2.76 -12.94
CA TYR A 232 -18.70 -3.55 -11.85
C TYR A 232 -17.41 -4.25 -12.27
N ILE A 233 -17.39 -4.92 -13.44
CA ILE A 233 -16.17 -5.55 -13.98
C ILE A 233 -15.08 -4.51 -14.27
N VAL A 234 -15.43 -3.37 -14.88
CA VAL A 234 -14.49 -2.25 -15.11
C VAL A 234 -13.93 -1.73 -13.78
N ALA A 235 -14.76 -1.58 -12.75
CA ALA A 235 -14.33 -1.14 -11.43
C ALA A 235 -13.37 -2.15 -10.77
N LEU A 236 -13.67 -3.46 -10.83
CA LEU A 236 -12.74 -4.49 -10.34
C LEU A 236 -11.43 -4.55 -11.14
N CYS A 237 -11.43 -4.15 -12.41
CA CYS A 237 -10.20 -3.99 -13.19
C CYS A 237 -9.41 -2.78 -12.68
N LEU A 238 -10.06 -1.61 -12.55
CA LEU A 238 -9.45 -0.39 -12.00
C LEU A 238 -8.93 -0.57 -10.57
N SER A 239 -9.54 -1.46 -9.77
CA SER A 239 -9.07 -1.77 -8.41
C SER A 239 -7.62 -2.28 -8.40
N THR A 240 -7.23 -3.10 -9.39
CA THR A 240 -5.88 -3.68 -9.52
C THR A 240 -4.78 -2.65 -9.79
N LEU A 241 -5.15 -1.43 -10.19
CA LEU A 241 -4.20 -0.34 -10.40
C LEU A 241 -3.60 0.17 -9.08
N ASN A 242 -4.15 -0.20 -7.90
CA ASN A 242 -3.57 0.11 -6.60
C ASN A 242 -2.08 -0.30 -6.54
N SER A 243 -1.77 -1.54 -6.86
CA SER A 243 -0.42 -2.10 -6.85
C SER A 243 0.51 -1.47 -7.89
N CYS A 244 -0.04 -0.80 -8.93
CA CYS A 244 0.73 0.01 -9.88
C CYS A 244 0.99 1.43 -9.37
N ILE A 245 0.14 1.96 -8.49
CA ILE A 245 0.26 3.31 -7.92
C ILE A 245 1.07 3.31 -6.59
N ASP A 246 1.08 2.20 -5.86
CA ASP A 246 1.85 2.02 -4.62
C ASP A 246 3.36 2.35 -4.72
N PRO A 247 4.08 2.04 -5.83
CA PRO A 247 5.43 2.55 -6.08
C PRO A 247 5.61 4.07 -5.95
N PHE A 248 4.59 4.87 -6.27
CA PHE A 248 4.64 6.32 -6.09
C PHE A 248 4.51 6.72 -4.62
N VAL A 249 3.68 6.02 -3.83
CA VAL A 249 3.63 6.20 -2.36
C VAL A 249 4.98 5.86 -1.74
N TYR A 250 5.59 4.74 -2.12
CA TYR A 250 6.94 4.36 -1.67
C TYR A 250 7.97 5.45 -2.01
N TYR A 251 7.89 6.05 -3.20
CA TYR A 251 8.79 7.12 -3.67
C TYR A 251 8.63 8.45 -2.91
N PHE A 252 7.42 8.83 -2.52
CA PHE A 252 7.18 10.05 -1.75
C PHE A 252 7.52 9.89 -0.25
N VAL A 253 7.26 8.70 0.32
CA VAL A 253 7.51 8.41 1.74
C VAL A 253 8.97 8.06 2.03
N SER A 254 9.57 7.13 1.30
CA SER A 254 10.89 6.57 1.61
C SER A 254 12.01 7.29 0.85
N GLN A 255 13.03 7.73 1.59
CA GLN A 255 14.26 8.26 0.99
C GLN A 255 15.06 7.11 0.35
N ASP A 256 15.26 6.03 1.11
CA ASP A 256 16.04 4.87 0.70
C ASP A 256 15.46 4.23 -0.59
N PHE A 257 14.14 4.11 -0.72
CA PHE A 257 13.50 3.58 -1.95
C PHE A 257 13.71 4.51 -3.14
N ARG A 258 13.53 5.83 -2.96
CA ARG A 258 13.76 6.83 -4.02
C ARG A 258 15.19 6.79 -4.54
N ASP A 259 16.18 6.60 -3.67
CA ASP A 259 17.58 6.57 -4.09
C ASP A 259 17.89 5.28 -4.88
N HIS A 260 17.32 4.14 -4.49
CA HIS A 260 17.40 2.90 -5.29
C HIS A 260 16.66 3.01 -6.63
N ALA A 261 15.45 3.57 -6.64
CA ALA A 261 14.66 3.79 -7.86
C ALA A 261 15.38 4.70 -8.85
N LYS A 262 15.98 5.81 -8.37
CA LYS A 262 16.80 6.70 -9.19
C LYS A 262 18.04 6.00 -9.74
N ASN A 263 18.74 5.21 -8.93
CA ASN A 263 19.94 4.50 -9.39
C ASN A 263 19.61 3.43 -10.45
N ALA A 264 18.47 2.75 -10.32
CA ALA A 264 17.98 1.80 -11.30
C ALA A 264 17.55 2.48 -12.62
N LEU A 265 16.71 3.52 -12.54
CA LEU A 265 16.16 4.20 -13.73
C LEU A 265 17.17 5.08 -14.48
N LEU A 266 18.15 5.66 -13.78
CA LEU A 266 19.21 6.50 -14.40
C LEU A 266 20.42 5.67 -14.88
N CYS A 267 20.32 4.34 -14.87
CA CYS A 267 21.40 3.39 -15.20
C CYS A 267 22.77 3.79 -14.61
N ARG A 268 22.78 4.37 -13.41
CA ARG A 268 24.01 4.90 -12.81
C ARG A 268 24.88 3.73 -12.38
N SER A 269 25.86 3.41 -13.24
CA SER A 269 26.86 2.37 -13.03
C SER A 269 27.33 2.32 -11.57
N VAL A 270 27.40 1.11 -11.02
CA VAL A 270 27.78 0.82 -9.63
C VAL A 270 29.09 1.53 -9.23
N ARG A 271 29.99 1.78 -10.20
CA ARG A 271 31.22 2.57 -10.03
C ARG A 271 30.95 3.99 -9.50
N THR A 272 29.92 4.68 -9.98
CA THR A 272 29.59 6.08 -9.61
C THR A 272 29.11 6.18 -8.16
N VAL A 273 28.30 5.22 -7.70
CA VAL A 273 27.83 5.16 -6.30
C VAL A 273 29.01 4.92 -5.35
N LYS A 274 29.90 3.98 -5.70
CA LYS A 274 31.12 3.70 -4.92
C LYS A 274 32.03 4.93 -4.84
N ARG A 275 32.17 5.70 -5.93
CA ARG A 275 32.97 6.96 -5.98
C ARG A 275 32.41 8.06 -5.06
N MET A 276 31.08 8.22 -4.98
CA MET A 276 30.45 9.17 -4.04
C MET A 276 30.61 8.76 -2.57
N GLN A 277 30.57 7.46 -2.27
CA GLN A 277 30.73 6.98 -0.89
C GLN A 277 32.18 7.16 -0.40
N VAL A 278 33.17 7.00 -1.27
CA VAL A 278 34.58 7.33 -0.98
C VAL A 278 34.77 8.83 -0.75
N SER A 279 34.19 9.71 -1.58
CA SER A 279 34.36 11.17 -1.41
C SER A 279 33.66 11.73 -0.17
N LEU A 280 32.50 11.17 0.23
CA LEU A 280 31.86 11.48 1.52
C LEU A 280 32.70 11.03 2.72
N THR A 281 33.40 9.89 2.60
CA THR A 281 34.27 9.37 3.67
C THR A 281 35.56 10.20 3.78
N SER A 282 36.17 10.58 2.65
CA SER A 282 37.30 11.51 2.58
C SER A 282 36.98 12.88 3.21
N LYS A 283 35.82 13.48 2.91
CA LYS A 283 35.39 14.74 3.57
C LYS A 283 35.18 14.59 5.08
N LYS A 284 34.79 13.41 5.56
CA LYS A 284 34.67 13.11 7.00
C LYS A 284 36.04 12.98 7.68
N PHE A 285 37.04 12.45 6.98
CA PHE A 285 38.41 12.32 7.48
C PHE A 285 39.15 13.66 7.49
N SER A 286 39.02 14.45 6.41
CA SER A 286 39.57 15.81 6.31
C SER A 286 39.06 16.73 7.43
N ARG A 287 37.76 16.70 7.76
CA ARG A 287 37.20 17.42 8.92
C ARG A 287 37.69 16.94 10.29
N LYS A 288 38.31 15.75 10.38
CA LYS A 288 38.92 15.23 11.61
C LYS A 288 40.42 15.54 11.70
N SER A 289 41.02 16.02 10.61
CA SER A 289 42.44 16.33 10.49
C SER A 289 42.79 17.78 10.82
N SER A 290 41.84 18.72 10.77
CA SER A 290 42.10 20.15 11.00
C SER A 290 42.05 20.55 12.48
N SER A 291 42.44 19.65 13.39
CA SER A 291 42.34 19.84 14.85
C SER A 291 43.67 19.68 15.60
N TYR A 292 44.79 19.51 14.88
CA TYR A 292 46.13 19.37 15.48
C TYR A 292 47.20 20.12 14.65
N SER A 293 47.46 21.36 15.05
CA SER A 293 48.56 22.28 14.70
C SER A 293 48.02 23.70 15.00
N SER A 294 48.62 24.59 15.79
CA SER A 294 49.90 24.67 16.52
C SER A 294 49.59 25.24 17.95
N SER A 295 50.48 25.38 18.93
CA SER A 295 51.91 25.74 18.90
C SER A 295 52.64 25.51 20.23
N SER A 296 53.89 25.03 20.12
CA SER A 296 54.99 25.20 21.08
C SER A 296 55.63 26.60 20.95
N THR A 297 56.33 27.20 21.91
CA THR A 297 56.54 26.94 23.36
C THR A 297 57.28 28.17 23.95
N SER A 298 57.04 28.56 25.21
CA SER A 298 58.00 29.40 25.94
C SER A 298 58.05 29.07 27.44
N VAL A 299 59.24 28.73 27.91
CA VAL A 299 59.59 28.51 29.31
C VAL A 299 60.01 29.84 29.94
N LYS A 300 59.58 30.11 31.18
CA LYS A 300 60.39 30.85 32.16
C LYS A 300 60.00 30.49 33.59
N THR A 301 61.01 30.38 34.44
CA THR A 301 60.98 29.86 35.82
C THR A 301 60.84 30.99 36.86
N SER A 302 60.68 30.56 38.13
CA SER A 302 60.80 31.28 39.41
C SER A 302 61.82 32.44 39.43
N TYR A 303 61.71 33.46 40.28
CA TYR A 303 61.13 33.52 41.64
C TYR A 303 60.21 34.74 41.85
#